data_AF-A0A960MZ55-F1
#
_entry.id   AF-A0A960MZ55-F1
#
_cell.length_a   1.000
_cell.length_b   1.000
_cell.length_c   1.000
_cell.angle_alpha   90.00
_cell.angle_beta   90.00
_cell.angle_gamma   90.00
#
_symmetry.space_group_name_H-M   'P 1'
#
loop_
_entity.id
_entity.type
_entity.pdbx_description
1 polymer ?
#
loop_
_entity_poly.entity_id
_entity_poly.type
_entity_poly.pdbx_seq_one_letter_code
_entity_poly.pdbx_strand_id
1 'polypeptide(L)'
;MVTVNGANVGLDAGSVVDASGGSGGGEVFLGGGIQGKDETLTNSTSTVVEKGAIIRADALSDGTGGTVVAWADGDTMFAGEASARGVSGGGFVEISGKGSLEFDGTVDTTAMNGTAGTLLLDPTNFRVTTAASSANNVQNTALQTALASNNVVLSTQSAGGDAGWISVEADVNWNSGFSLTLLAEESIYFSRDLKNAGSGNLNLLAGWDSTNFPFATIGGSGTASSTPFAALPSGDVNMATAFANLPAFGNNNGSIVIGRSQSGASGNGVEIGSRAGATNAIGYGMELAGSNSTTNGYAHLGLIHTAGGTGPSGSIQVELGAGGLAVTGGNANGAYAQ
;
A
#
# COMPACT_ATOMS: atom_id res chain seq x y z
N MET A 1 -5.39 7.76 -24.49
CA MET A 1 -5.56 8.54 -23.26
C MET A 1 -7.02 8.99 -23.18
N VAL A 2 -7.65 8.78 -22.02
CA VAL A 2 -8.98 9.27 -21.67
C VAL A 2 -8.83 10.12 -20.41
N THR A 3 -9.46 11.28 -20.39
CA THR A 3 -9.40 12.21 -19.26
C THR A 3 -10.80 12.71 -18.95
N VAL A 4 -11.19 12.61 -17.68
CA VAL A 4 -12.46 13.13 -17.16
C VAL A 4 -12.12 14.13 -16.05
N ASN A 5 -12.29 15.42 -16.33
CA ASN A 5 -11.92 16.52 -15.43
C ASN A 5 -13.14 17.34 -15.03
N GLY A 6 -13.07 17.92 -13.83
CA GLY A 6 -14.09 18.81 -13.29
C GLY A 6 -13.89 18.97 -11.78
N ALA A 7 -14.59 19.92 -11.17
CA ALA A 7 -14.56 20.06 -9.71
C ALA A 7 -15.13 18.81 -9.02
N ASN A 8 -16.14 18.17 -9.59
CA ASN A 8 -16.65 16.87 -9.14
C ASN A 8 -16.66 15.93 -10.35
N VAL A 9 -16.02 14.78 -10.21
CA VAL A 9 -15.95 13.73 -11.24
C VAL A 9 -16.65 12.48 -10.73
N GLY A 10 -17.52 11.90 -11.54
CA GLY A 10 -18.32 10.74 -11.18
C GLY A 10 -18.39 9.73 -12.33
N LEU A 11 -18.24 8.44 -12.02
CA LEU A 11 -18.63 7.34 -12.88
C LEU A 11 -19.75 6.56 -12.18
N ASP A 12 -20.95 6.67 -12.72
CA ASP A 12 -22.14 5.98 -12.19
C ASP A 12 -22.08 4.48 -12.49
N ALA A 13 -22.87 3.70 -11.76
CA ALA A 13 -23.04 2.27 -12.03
C ALA A 13 -23.37 1.99 -13.51
N GLY A 14 -22.63 1.07 -14.14
CA GLY A 14 -22.76 0.73 -15.56
C GLY A 14 -21.91 1.58 -16.52
N SER A 15 -21.22 2.61 -16.02
CA SER A 15 -20.25 3.37 -16.81
C SER A 15 -19.07 2.49 -17.22
N VAL A 16 -18.59 2.65 -18.45
CA VAL A 16 -17.41 1.95 -18.95
C VAL A 16 -16.45 2.97 -19.57
N VAL A 17 -15.24 3.03 -19.03
CA VAL A 17 -14.11 3.77 -19.60
C VAL A 17 -13.06 2.76 -20.04
N ASP A 18 -12.84 2.63 -21.35
CA ASP A 18 -11.93 1.63 -21.91
C ASP A 18 -10.84 2.30 -22.75
N ALA A 19 -9.61 2.26 -22.24
CA ALA A 19 -8.39 2.69 -22.90
C ALA A 19 -7.47 1.49 -23.22
N SER A 20 -7.99 0.27 -23.28
CA SER A 20 -7.21 -0.92 -23.58
C SER A 20 -6.63 -0.88 -25.00
N GLY A 21 -5.45 -1.49 -25.19
CA GLY A 21 -4.73 -1.50 -26.46
C GLY A 21 -4.10 -2.86 -26.78
N GLY A 22 -3.72 -3.05 -28.05
CA GLY A 22 -3.17 -4.33 -28.51
C GLY A 22 -1.75 -4.63 -28.04
N SER A 23 -0.87 -3.61 -28.04
CA SER A 23 0.57 -3.72 -27.76
C SER A 23 1.00 -2.93 -26.51
N GLY A 24 0.05 -2.67 -25.62
CA GLY A 24 0.19 -1.81 -24.44
C GLY A 24 -1.17 -1.28 -24.02
N GLY A 25 -1.37 -1.11 -22.72
CA GLY A 25 -2.54 -0.41 -22.20
C GLY A 25 -2.43 1.10 -22.38
N GLY A 26 -3.58 1.77 -22.51
CA GLY A 26 -3.64 3.24 -22.56
C GLY A 26 -3.63 3.88 -21.18
N GLU A 27 -4.06 5.13 -21.12
CA GLU A 27 -4.09 5.91 -19.88
C GLU A 27 -5.51 6.43 -19.64
N VAL A 28 -5.97 6.34 -18.39
CA VAL A 28 -7.23 6.91 -17.91
C VAL A 28 -6.95 7.78 -16.70
N PHE A 29 -7.35 9.05 -16.76
CA PHE A 29 -7.25 10.01 -15.66
C PHE A 29 -8.64 10.52 -15.29
N LEU A 30 -9.08 10.23 -14.05
CA LEU A 30 -10.36 10.65 -13.50
C LEU A 30 -10.10 11.62 -12.35
N GLY A 31 -10.50 12.87 -12.54
CA GLY A 31 -10.43 13.91 -11.51
C GLY A 31 -9.03 14.44 -11.21
N GLY A 32 -7.98 13.97 -11.87
CA GLY A 32 -6.64 14.54 -11.70
C GLY A 32 -5.56 13.65 -12.29
N GLY A 33 -4.33 14.17 -12.25
CA GLY A 33 -3.15 13.39 -12.58
C GLY A 33 -2.58 12.64 -11.39
N ILE A 34 -1.44 12.01 -11.63
CA ILE A 34 -0.78 11.14 -10.65
C ILE A 34 -0.31 11.97 -9.45
N GLN A 35 -0.68 11.51 -8.25
CA GLN A 35 -0.49 12.24 -6.99
C GLN A 35 -1.03 13.68 -7.00
N GLY A 36 -1.91 14.02 -7.94
CA GLY A 36 -2.38 15.40 -8.15
C GLY A 36 -1.28 16.38 -8.59
N LYS A 37 -0.13 15.89 -9.07
CA LYS A 37 1.04 16.71 -9.44
C LYS A 37 1.12 17.06 -10.92
N ASP A 38 0.21 16.55 -11.74
CA ASP A 38 0.14 16.91 -13.16
C ASP A 38 -0.55 18.27 -13.32
N GLU A 39 0.24 19.33 -13.49
CA GLU A 39 -0.26 20.70 -13.68
C GLU A 39 -1.10 20.88 -14.95
N THR A 40 -1.07 19.93 -15.89
CA THR A 40 -1.90 19.98 -17.11
C THR A 40 -3.34 19.50 -16.86
N LEU A 41 -3.59 18.84 -15.73
CA LEU A 41 -4.90 18.34 -15.32
C LEU A 41 -5.40 19.13 -14.12
N THR A 42 -6.64 19.64 -14.21
CA THR A 42 -7.27 20.27 -13.05
C THR A 42 -7.74 19.20 -12.08
N ASN A 43 -7.18 19.19 -10.87
CA ASN A 43 -7.61 18.28 -9.82
C ASN A 43 -9.04 18.60 -9.37
N SER A 44 -9.83 17.55 -9.17
CA SER A 44 -11.18 17.58 -8.64
C SER A 44 -11.15 17.80 -7.14
N THR A 45 -12.22 18.36 -6.60
CA THR A 45 -12.49 18.36 -5.15
C THR A 45 -13.12 17.05 -4.70
N SER A 46 -13.79 16.32 -5.60
CA SER A 46 -14.34 15.00 -5.32
C SER A 46 -14.34 14.10 -6.55
N THR A 47 -13.91 12.86 -6.37
CA THR A 47 -13.96 11.80 -7.39
C THR A 47 -14.75 10.60 -6.86
N VAL A 48 -15.78 10.20 -7.58
CA VAL A 48 -16.64 9.06 -7.24
C VAL A 48 -16.61 8.04 -8.37
N VAL A 49 -16.28 6.80 -8.05
CA VAL A 49 -16.43 5.65 -8.95
C VAL A 49 -17.36 4.66 -8.28
N GLU A 50 -18.61 4.62 -8.73
CA GLU A 50 -19.65 3.80 -8.13
C GLU A 50 -19.45 2.30 -8.42
N LYS A 51 -20.06 1.49 -7.57
CA LYS A 51 -20.12 0.04 -7.77
C LYS A 51 -20.79 -0.30 -9.10
N GLY A 52 -20.08 -1.08 -9.93
CA GLY A 52 -20.52 -1.46 -11.27
C GLY A 52 -20.05 -0.52 -12.38
N ALA A 53 -19.32 0.56 -12.06
CA ALA A 53 -18.50 1.26 -13.04
C ALA A 53 -17.22 0.47 -13.33
N ILE A 54 -16.77 0.48 -14.59
CA ILE A 54 -15.61 -0.28 -15.07
C ILE A 54 -14.63 0.66 -15.77
N ILE A 55 -13.36 0.57 -15.37
CA ILE A 55 -12.25 1.30 -15.99
C ILE A 55 -11.22 0.29 -16.47
N ARG A 56 -10.77 0.40 -17.73
CA ARG A 56 -9.78 -0.51 -18.31
C ARG A 56 -8.66 0.25 -19.00
N ALA A 57 -7.45 -0.22 -18.76
CA ALA A 57 -6.23 0.17 -19.44
C ALA A 57 -5.40 -1.09 -19.74
N ASP A 58 -6.03 -2.13 -20.29
CA ASP A 58 -5.37 -3.43 -20.47
C ASP A 58 -4.51 -3.48 -21.74
N ALA A 59 -3.40 -4.22 -21.69
CA ALA A 59 -2.69 -4.71 -22.88
C ALA A 59 -3.26 -6.08 -23.29
N LEU A 60 -3.85 -6.17 -24.48
CA LEU A 60 -4.67 -7.32 -24.89
C LEU A 60 -3.88 -8.45 -25.57
N SER A 61 -2.83 -8.11 -26.34
CA SER A 61 -2.07 -9.10 -27.12
C SER A 61 -0.59 -9.14 -26.77
N ASP A 62 0.01 -7.99 -26.48
CA ASP A 62 1.40 -7.83 -26.08
C ASP A 62 1.57 -6.54 -25.26
N GLY A 63 2.70 -6.40 -24.56
CA GLY A 63 3.05 -5.19 -23.83
C GLY A 63 2.59 -5.16 -22.38
N THR A 64 2.93 -4.04 -21.73
CA THR A 64 2.60 -3.75 -20.34
C THR A 64 1.18 -3.21 -20.23
N GLY A 65 0.48 -3.54 -19.15
CA GLY A 65 -0.75 -2.83 -18.78
C GLY A 65 -0.53 -1.32 -18.67
N GLY A 66 -1.60 -0.56 -18.84
CA GLY A 66 -1.58 0.88 -18.90
C GLY A 66 -1.67 1.54 -17.53
N THR A 67 -2.21 2.75 -17.50
CA THR A 67 -2.33 3.57 -16.30
C THR A 67 -3.78 3.94 -16.03
N VAL A 68 -4.24 3.78 -14.79
CA VAL A 68 -5.53 4.30 -14.32
C VAL A 68 -5.29 5.16 -13.09
N VAL A 69 -5.85 6.37 -13.08
CA VAL A 69 -5.79 7.28 -11.93
C VAL A 69 -7.20 7.75 -11.60
N ALA A 70 -7.60 7.58 -10.35
CA ALA A 70 -8.73 8.24 -9.74
C ALA A 70 -8.21 9.14 -8.61
N TRP A 71 -8.29 10.45 -8.80
CA TRP A 71 -7.70 11.46 -7.93
C TRP A 71 -8.70 12.54 -7.51
N ALA A 72 -8.59 12.99 -6.26
CA ALA A 72 -9.20 14.24 -5.80
C ALA A 72 -8.28 14.95 -4.79
N ASP A 73 -8.26 16.28 -4.83
CA ASP A 73 -7.66 17.12 -3.78
C ASP A 73 -8.47 17.07 -2.47
N GLY A 74 -9.75 16.69 -2.55
CA GLY A 74 -10.62 16.41 -1.40
C GLY A 74 -10.84 14.91 -1.25
N ASP A 75 -12.06 14.45 -1.54
CA ASP A 75 -12.50 13.09 -1.23
C ASP A 75 -12.60 12.21 -2.47
N THR A 76 -12.04 11.00 -2.38
CA THR A 76 -12.21 9.95 -3.38
C THR A 76 -12.99 8.77 -2.79
N MET A 77 -14.09 8.40 -3.43
CA MET A 77 -14.82 7.16 -3.14
C MET A 77 -14.71 6.23 -4.35
N PHE A 78 -14.13 5.04 -4.14
CA PHE A 78 -13.94 4.05 -5.19
C PHE A 78 -14.55 2.71 -4.78
N ALA A 79 -15.66 2.35 -5.42
CA ALA A 79 -16.37 1.08 -5.26
C ALA A 79 -16.51 0.29 -6.58
N GLY A 80 -15.98 0.84 -7.68
CA GLY A 80 -16.02 0.21 -9.01
C GLY A 80 -14.88 -0.78 -9.26
N GLU A 81 -14.66 -1.06 -10.54
CA GLU A 81 -13.64 -1.98 -11.03
C GLU A 81 -12.61 -1.22 -11.88
N ALA A 82 -11.32 -1.45 -11.63
CA ALA A 82 -10.24 -0.96 -12.49
C ALA A 82 -9.32 -2.10 -12.90
N SER A 83 -8.91 -2.12 -14.17
CA SER A 83 -7.90 -3.06 -14.66
C SER A 83 -6.81 -2.36 -15.47
N ALA A 84 -5.58 -2.77 -15.21
CA ALA A 84 -4.41 -2.41 -16.00
C ALA A 84 -3.58 -3.67 -16.20
N ARG A 85 -4.21 -4.72 -16.75
CA ARG A 85 -3.56 -6.02 -16.97
C ARG A 85 -2.64 -5.94 -18.16
N GLY A 86 -1.62 -6.79 -18.20
CA GLY A 86 -0.79 -6.91 -19.41
C GLY A 86 -0.24 -8.29 -19.68
N VAL A 87 0.58 -8.37 -20.72
CA VAL A 87 1.18 -9.63 -21.18
C VAL A 87 2.62 -9.73 -20.69
N SER A 88 3.44 -8.73 -20.99
CA SER A 88 4.85 -8.68 -20.58
C SER A 88 5.08 -7.97 -19.24
N GLY A 89 4.05 -7.29 -18.71
CA GLY A 89 4.06 -6.65 -17.40
C GLY A 89 2.69 -6.08 -17.04
N GLY A 90 2.42 -5.95 -15.75
CA GLY A 90 1.21 -5.30 -15.26
C GLY A 90 1.35 -3.78 -15.28
N GLY A 91 0.23 -3.08 -15.30
CA GLY A 91 0.17 -1.63 -15.32
C GLY A 91 0.10 -0.99 -13.94
N PHE A 92 -0.27 0.28 -13.92
CA PHE A 92 -0.35 1.08 -12.69
C PHE A 92 -1.79 1.54 -12.45
N VAL A 93 -2.26 1.40 -11.21
CA VAL A 93 -3.54 1.95 -10.78
C VAL A 93 -3.32 2.77 -9.52
N GLU A 94 -3.72 4.03 -9.55
CA GLU A 94 -3.75 4.92 -8.39
C GLU A 94 -5.19 5.27 -8.04
N ILE A 95 -5.57 5.03 -6.79
CA ILE A 95 -6.83 5.49 -6.23
C ILE A 95 -6.52 6.30 -4.97
N SER A 96 -6.68 7.62 -5.07
CA SER A 96 -6.17 8.55 -4.07
C SER A 96 -7.13 9.69 -3.82
N GLY A 97 -7.23 10.11 -2.56
CA GLY A 97 -7.95 11.30 -2.15
C GLY A 97 -7.14 12.03 -1.10
N LYS A 98 -6.68 13.24 -1.42
CA LYS A 98 -5.75 13.99 -0.58
C LYS A 98 -6.35 14.37 0.77
N GLY A 99 -7.66 14.58 0.84
CA GLY A 99 -8.41 14.79 2.09
C GLY A 99 -8.91 13.47 2.69
N SER A 100 -9.57 12.64 1.89
CA SER A 100 -9.93 11.30 2.32
C SER A 100 -10.10 10.30 1.19
N LEU A 101 -9.88 9.03 1.50
CA LEU A 101 -10.10 7.91 0.59
C LEU A 101 -11.05 6.88 1.22
N GLU A 102 -12.13 6.56 0.52
CA GLU A 102 -12.95 5.38 0.75
C GLU A 102 -12.73 4.38 -0.38
N PHE A 103 -12.19 3.20 -0.06
CA PHE A 103 -11.89 2.15 -1.04
C PHE A 103 -12.65 0.86 -0.70
N ASP A 104 -13.58 0.49 -1.58
CA ASP A 104 -14.39 -0.74 -1.55
C ASP A 104 -14.50 -1.39 -2.95
N GLY A 105 -13.58 -1.03 -3.85
CA GLY A 105 -13.56 -1.51 -5.23
C GLY A 105 -12.60 -2.68 -5.46
N THR A 106 -12.54 -3.15 -6.71
CA THR A 106 -11.61 -4.21 -7.13
C THR A 106 -10.65 -3.70 -8.18
N VAL A 107 -9.39 -4.12 -8.07
CA VAL A 107 -8.33 -3.74 -9.01
C VAL A 107 -7.58 -4.99 -9.47
N ASP A 108 -7.24 -5.04 -10.76
CA ASP A 108 -6.40 -6.10 -11.34
C ASP A 108 -5.27 -5.50 -12.18
N THR A 109 -4.04 -5.68 -11.69
CA THR A 109 -2.79 -5.28 -12.37
C THR A 109 -1.96 -6.50 -12.76
N THR A 110 -2.55 -7.69 -12.87
CA THR A 110 -1.82 -8.91 -13.20
C THR A 110 -1.17 -8.88 -14.58
N ALA A 111 -0.14 -9.72 -14.75
CA ALA A 111 0.52 -9.94 -16.03
C ALA A 111 0.57 -11.43 -16.35
N MET A 112 0.36 -11.79 -17.62
CA MET A 112 0.36 -13.20 -18.05
C MET A 112 1.76 -13.82 -17.97
N ASN A 113 2.78 -13.13 -18.50
CA ASN A 113 4.15 -13.64 -18.65
C ASN A 113 5.20 -12.71 -18.02
N GLY A 114 4.76 -11.70 -17.26
CA GLY A 114 5.60 -10.68 -16.66
C GLY A 114 5.36 -10.51 -15.16
N THR A 115 6.02 -9.52 -14.58
CA THR A 115 5.68 -9.11 -13.21
C THR A 115 4.37 -8.33 -13.24
N ALA A 116 3.50 -8.62 -12.29
CA ALA A 116 2.30 -7.82 -12.08
C ALA A 116 2.65 -6.39 -11.68
N GLY A 117 1.66 -5.53 -11.83
CA GLY A 117 1.76 -4.10 -11.60
C GLY A 117 1.49 -3.71 -10.16
N THR A 118 1.11 -2.45 -9.99
CA THR A 118 0.97 -1.82 -8.68
C THR A 118 -0.40 -1.16 -8.53
N LEU A 119 -1.03 -1.38 -7.38
CA LEU A 119 -2.10 -0.55 -6.86
C LEU A 119 -1.53 0.39 -5.80
N LEU A 120 -1.60 1.69 -6.05
CA LEU A 120 -1.30 2.73 -5.08
C LEU A 120 -2.61 3.23 -4.46
N LEU A 121 -2.69 3.17 -3.13
CA LEU A 121 -3.71 3.87 -2.35
C LEU A 121 -3.00 4.92 -1.50
N ASP A 122 -3.39 6.19 -1.66
CA ASP A 122 -2.72 7.33 -1.02
C ASP A 122 -3.69 8.22 -0.21
N PRO A 123 -4.14 7.77 0.97
CA PRO A 123 -4.89 8.56 1.96
C PRO A 123 -3.97 9.46 2.82
N THR A 124 -4.55 10.41 3.56
CA THR A 124 -3.79 11.29 4.49
C THR A 124 -3.33 10.58 5.76
N ASN A 125 -4.21 9.79 6.39
CA ASN A 125 -3.94 8.86 7.48
C ASN A 125 -4.69 7.58 7.16
N PHE A 126 -4.28 6.44 7.69
CA PHE A 126 -4.90 5.18 7.28
C PHE A 126 -5.11 4.19 8.40
N ARG A 127 -6.32 3.65 8.50
CA ARG A 127 -6.61 2.46 9.30
C ARG A 127 -6.97 1.28 8.42
N VAL A 128 -6.51 0.10 8.83
CA VAL A 128 -7.07 -1.18 8.36
C VAL A 128 -7.84 -1.80 9.51
N THR A 129 -9.16 -1.94 9.35
CA THR A 129 -10.03 -2.48 10.41
C THR A 129 -10.98 -3.56 9.87
N THR A 130 -11.81 -4.13 10.75
CA THR A 130 -12.92 -5.02 10.34
C THR A 130 -14.19 -4.25 9.99
N ALA A 131 -14.24 -2.95 10.29
CA ALA A 131 -15.36 -2.11 9.93
C ALA A 131 -15.47 -1.99 8.41
N ALA A 132 -16.68 -1.71 7.93
CA ALA A 132 -16.89 -1.40 6.52
C ALA A 132 -15.96 -0.25 6.09
N SER A 133 -15.53 -0.29 4.82
CA SER A 133 -14.73 0.78 4.25
C SER A 133 -15.45 2.12 4.42
N SER A 134 -14.67 3.13 4.75
CA SER A 134 -15.12 4.52 4.94
C SER A 134 -13.91 5.43 4.73
N ALA A 135 -14.12 6.75 4.77
CA ALA A 135 -13.05 7.73 4.69
C ALA A 135 -11.85 7.35 5.58
N ASN A 136 -10.70 7.13 4.96
CA ASN A 136 -9.41 6.81 5.60
C ASN A 136 -9.40 5.50 6.41
N ASN A 137 -10.37 4.61 6.16
CA ASN A 137 -10.46 3.27 6.73
C ASN A 137 -10.76 2.24 5.64
N VAL A 138 -9.84 1.31 5.42
CA VAL A 138 -10.05 0.16 4.54
C VAL A 138 -10.38 -1.07 5.34
N GLN A 139 -11.40 -1.80 4.89
CA GLN A 139 -11.71 -3.10 5.45
C GLN A 139 -10.58 -4.09 5.15
N ASN A 140 -10.16 -4.86 6.15
CA ASN A 140 -9.09 -5.85 6.03
C ASN A 140 -9.33 -6.88 4.92
N THR A 141 -10.59 -7.28 4.68
CA THR A 141 -10.95 -8.19 3.58
C THR A 141 -10.82 -7.53 2.21
N ALA A 142 -11.12 -6.24 2.07
CA ALA A 142 -10.90 -5.52 0.81
C ALA A 142 -9.41 -5.44 0.46
N LEU A 143 -8.55 -5.19 1.46
CA LEU A 143 -7.10 -5.22 1.29
C LEU A 143 -6.58 -6.63 0.91
N GLN A 144 -7.11 -7.68 1.56
CA GLN A 144 -6.78 -9.07 1.19
C GLN A 144 -7.19 -9.40 -0.24
N THR A 145 -8.34 -8.91 -0.70
CA THR A 145 -8.78 -9.06 -2.10
C THR A 145 -7.84 -8.33 -3.06
N ALA A 146 -7.41 -7.11 -2.74
CA ALA A 146 -6.44 -6.37 -3.57
C ALA A 146 -5.09 -7.11 -3.67
N LEU A 147 -4.62 -7.72 -2.57
CA LEU A 147 -3.38 -8.51 -2.50
C LEU A 147 -3.46 -9.88 -3.21
N ALA A 148 -4.61 -10.22 -3.79
CA ALA A 148 -4.77 -11.42 -4.62
C ALA A 148 -4.43 -11.19 -6.11
N SER A 149 -4.29 -9.93 -6.55
CA SER A 149 -4.04 -9.57 -7.95
C SER A 149 -3.10 -8.38 -8.14
N ASN A 150 -2.64 -7.72 -7.07
CA ASN A 150 -1.83 -6.51 -7.15
C ASN A 150 -0.72 -6.54 -6.10
N ASN A 151 0.44 -5.99 -6.45
CA ASN A 151 1.33 -5.43 -5.42
C ASN A 151 0.68 -4.15 -4.92
N VAL A 152 0.47 -4.04 -3.61
CA VAL A 152 -0.25 -2.92 -3.01
C VAL A 152 0.73 -2.01 -2.28
N VAL A 153 0.66 -0.71 -2.58
CA VAL A 153 1.32 0.33 -1.80
C VAL A 153 0.23 1.14 -1.11
N LEU A 154 0.28 1.13 0.22
CA LEU A 154 -0.45 2.06 1.06
C LEU A 154 0.52 3.16 1.44
N SER A 155 0.40 4.32 0.79
CA SER A 155 1.18 5.49 1.16
C SER A 155 0.34 6.46 1.97
N THR A 156 0.99 7.27 2.78
CA THR A 156 0.38 8.50 3.27
C THR A 156 1.16 9.68 2.78
N GLN A 157 0.50 10.74 2.36
CA GLN A 157 1.12 12.05 2.19
C GLN A 157 0.37 13.04 3.08
N SER A 158 1.10 13.73 3.95
CA SER A 158 0.50 14.72 4.84
C SER A 158 -0.15 15.81 3.99
N ALA A 159 -1.45 15.96 4.17
CA ALA A 159 -2.23 17.06 3.64
C ALA A 159 -2.76 17.87 4.82
N GLY A 160 -2.28 19.12 4.96
CA GLY A 160 -2.71 19.98 6.06
C GLY A 160 -2.09 19.60 7.41
N GLY A 161 -2.92 19.37 8.44
CA GLY A 161 -2.50 19.18 9.83
C GLY A 161 -2.41 17.72 10.30
N ASP A 162 -2.67 16.77 9.41
CA ASP A 162 -2.60 15.34 9.69
C ASP A 162 -1.16 14.81 9.60
N ALA A 163 -0.82 13.85 10.45
CA ALA A 163 0.56 13.41 10.63
C ALA A 163 1.07 12.42 9.57
N GLY A 164 0.19 11.66 8.89
CA GLY A 164 0.64 10.67 7.90
C GLY A 164 0.99 9.31 8.51
N TRP A 165 0.15 8.80 9.42
CA TRP A 165 0.36 7.48 10.03
C TRP A 165 -0.49 6.38 9.40
N ILE A 166 -0.04 5.14 9.56
CA ILE A 166 -0.76 3.92 9.16
C ILE A 166 -0.97 3.04 10.39
N SER A 167 -2.19 2.56 10.65
CA SER A 167 -2.51 1.68 11.77
C SER A 167 -3.27 0.44 11.28
N VAL A 168 -2.69 -0.75 11.48
CA VAL A 168 -3.32 -2.03 11.18
C VAL A 168 -3.94 -2.60 12.46
N GLU A 169 -5.28 -2.61 12.48
CA GLU A 169 -6.10 -2.93 13.64
C GLU A 169 -7.08 -4.09 13.37
N ALA A 170 -6.90 -4.78 12.24
CA ALA A 170 -7.56 -6.02 11.87
C ALA A 170 -6.55 -6.94 11.17
N ASP A 171 -6.72 -8.27 11.35
CA ASP A 171 -5.80 -9.23 10.75
C ASP A 171 -5.88 -9.15 9.22
N VAL A 172 -4.72 -9.05 8.59
CA VAL A 172 -4.56 -9.08 7.14
C VAL A 172 -3.62 -10.22 6.81
N ASN A 173 -4.21 -11.35 6.42
CA ASN A 173 -3.50 -12.57 6.11
C ASN A 173 -3.76 -12.94 4.65
N TRP A 174 -2.71 -13.07 3.86
CA TRP A 174 -2.82 -13.44 2.44
C TRP A 174 -1.78 -14.49 2.07
N ASN A 175 -1.91 -15.08 0.89
CA ASN A 175 -1.01 -16.12 0.40
C ASN A 175 -0.79 -15.94 -1.11
N SER A 176 0.08 -15.00 -1.47
CA SER A 176 0.36 -14.71 -2.88
C SER A 176 1.81 -14.27 -3.09
N GLY A 177 2.19 -14.20 -4.37
CA GLY A 177 3.46 -13.59 -4.79
C GLY A 177 3.44 -12.07 -4.74
N PHE A 178 2.32 -11.44 -4.37
CA PHE A 178 2.16 -9.99 -4.38
C PHE A 178 2.62 -9.37 -3.06
N SER A 179 3.36 -8.28 -3.19
CA SER A 179 3.92 -7.54 -2.06
C SER A 179 2.93 -6.55 -1.47
N LEU A 180 3.09 -6.27 -0.18
CA LEU A 180 2.46 -5.13 0.49
C LEU A 180 3.55 -4.18 0.98
N THR A 181 3.42 -2.90 0.63
CA THR A 181 4.25 -1.83 1.17
C THR A 181 3.41 -0.84 1.95
N LEU A 182 3.80 -0.59 3.21
CA LEU A 182 3.28 0.51 4.02
C LEU A 182 4.32 1.62 4.03
N LEU A 183 3.98 2.78 3.47
CA LEU A 183 4.86 3.91 3.28
C LEU A 183 4.28 5.15 3.98
N ALA A 184 4.59 5.29 5.28
CA ALA A 184 4.02 6.32 6.14
C ALA A 184 4.96 7.53 6.27
N GLU A 185 4.44 8.76 6.26
CA GLU A 185 5.22 9.98 6.55
C GLU A 185 5.50 10.17 8.05
N GLU A 186 4.71 9.50 8.90
CA GLU A 186 4.95 9.38 10.34
C GLU A 186 5.12 7.91 10.71
N SER A 187 4.34 7.39 11.66
CA SER A 187 4.56 6.07 12.23
C SER A 187 3.63 5.00 11.65
N ILE A 188 4.06 3.75 11.76
CA ILE A 188 3.27 2.58 11.40
C ILE A 188 2.97 1.80 12.68
N TYR A 189 1.70 1.46 12.91
CA TYR A 189 1.23 0.79 14.12
C TYR A 189 0.54 -0.53 13.78
N PHE A 190 0.75 -1.56 14.61
CA PHE A 190 0.13 -2.86 14.47
C PHE A 190 -0.44 -3.35 15.81
N SER A 191 -1.75 -3.54 15.85
CA SER A 191 -2.43 -4.25 16.96
C SER A 191 -2.98 -5.61 16.55
N ARG A 192 -2.76 -6.00 15.29
CA ARG A 192 -3.24 -7.21 14.64
C ARG A 192 -2.22 -7.72 13.61
N ASP A 193 -2.40 -8.97 13.22
CA ASP A 193 -1.47 -9.68 12.36
C ASP A 193 -1.41 -9.07 10.95
N LEU A 194 -0.22 -9.07 10.36
CA LEU A 194 0.00 -8.73 8.95
C LEU A 194 0.93 -9.78 8.35
N LYS A 195 0.35 -10.80 7.70
CA LYS A 195 1.08 -12.00 7.31
C LYS A 195 0.88 -12.37 5.86
N ASN A 196 1.99 -12.43 5.13
CA ASN A 196 2.01 -13.11 3.84
C ASN A 196 2.48 -14.55 4.04
N ALA A 197 1.59 -15.51 3.85
CA ALA A 197 2.00 -16.88 3.70
C ALA A 197 2.72 -17.11 2.37
N GLY A 198 2.61 -16.25 1.35
CA GLY A 198 3.22 -16.46 0.03
C GLY A 198 4.68 -16.03 -0.08
N SER A 199 5.05 -15.54 -1.26
CA SER A 199 6.42 -15.10 -1.61
C SER A 199 6.55 -13.61 -1.87
N GLY A 200 5.45 -12.86 -1.84
CA GLY A 200 5.49 -11.40 -1.93
C GLY A 200 6.14 -10.78 -0.70
N ASN A 201 6.78 -9.63 -0.87
CA ASN A 201 7.47 -8.94 0.21
C ASN A 201 6.47 -8.25 1.15
N LEU A 202 6.91 -7.99 2.36
CA LEU A 202 6.27 -7.06 3.28
C LEU A 202 7.26 -5.95 3.59
N ASN A 203 6.95 -4.73 3.17
CA ASN A 203 7.82 -3.57 3.32
C ASN A 203 7.18 -2.55 4.25
N LEU A 204 7.88 -2.18 5.32
CA LEU A 204 7.43 -1.24 6.33
C LEU A 204 8.39 -0.03 6.34
N LEU A 205 7.94 1.11 5.85
CA LEU A 205 8.77 2.32 5.75
C LEU A 205 8.07 3.47 6.48
N ALA A 206 8.59 3.82 7.66
CA ALA A 206 8.06 4.88 8.50
C ALA A 206 8.91 6.15 8.40
N GLY A 207 8.29 7.31 8.60
CA GLY A 207 8.95 8.62 8.55
C GLY A 207 9.43 8.99 7.14
N TRP A 208 8.68 8.60 6.11
CA TRP A 208 8.98 8.87 4.72
C TRP A 208 8.98 10.39 4.42
N ASP A 209 9.99 10.88 3.71
CA ASP A 209 10.01 12.24 3.16
C ASP A 209 9.56 12.21 1.70
N SER A 210 8.24 12.26 1.47
CA SER A 210 7.67 12.24 0.12
C SER A 210 8.02 13.48 -0.72
N THR A 211 8.47 14.56 -0.07
CA THR A 211 8.83 15.82 -0.72
C THR A 211 10.20 15.72 -1.39
N ASN A 212 11.20 15.19 -0.68
CA ASN A 212 12.57 15.07 -1.21
C ASN A 212 12.88 13.67 -1.75
N PHE A 213 12.05 12.68 -1.46
CA PHE A 213 12.17 11.30 -1.94
C PHE A 213 10.83 10.80 -2.51
N PRO A 214 10.38 11.36 -3.64
CA PRO A 214 9.04 11.11 -4.17
C PRO A 214 8.86 9.66 -4.62
N PHE A 215 7.60 9.25 -4.80
CA PHE A 215 7.25 7.88 -5.20
C PHE A 215 7.94 7.45 -6.50
N ALA A 216 8.13 8.37 -7.45
CA ALA A 216 8.86 8.12 -8.70
C ALA A 216 10.33 7.68 -8.49
N THR A 217 10.94 8.06 -7.37
CA THR A 217 12.31 7.66 -7.01
C THR A 217 12.34 6.26 -6.38
N ILE A 218 11.42 5.97 -5.46
CA ILE A 218 11.41 4.70 -4.71
C ILE A 218 10.70 3.56 -5.45
N GLY A 219 9.73 3.87 -6.32
CA GLY A 219 9.06 2.89 -7.20
C GLY A 219 9.97 2.35 -8.32
N GLY A 220 11.18 2.87 -8.43
CA GLY A 220 12.14 2.52 -9.46
C GLY A 220 12.04 3.45 -10.65
N SER A 221 13.09 4.25 -10.85
CA SER A 221 13.30 5.03 -12.06
C SER A 221 13.82 4.11 -13.17
N GLY A 222 12.93 3.44 -13.91
CA GLY A 222 13.23 3.12 -15.29
C GLY A 222 13.17 4.41 -16.09
N THR A 223 14.22 4.73 -16.86
CA THR A 223 14.36 5.85 -17.81
C THR A 223 13.07 6.61 -18.16
N ALA A 224 13.09 7.93 -17.98
CA ALA A 224 12.03 8.87 -18.37
C ALA A 224 11.35 8.46 -19.68
N SER A 225 10.19 7.80 -19.57
CA SER A 225 9.22 7.67 -20.64
C SER A 225 8.37 8.94 -20.65
N SER A 226 7.95 9.40 -21.83
CA SER A 226 7.04 10.54 -21.99
C SER A 226 5.65 10.30 -21.39
N THR A 227 5.41 9.10 -20.86
CA THR A 227 4.29 8.71 -20.01
C THR A 227 4.87 8.33 -18.64
N PRO A 228 4.57 9.08 -17.56
CA PRO A 228 5.40 9.10 -16.35
C PRO A 228 5.48 7.76 -15.57
N PHE A 229 4.80 6.68 -15.98
CA PHE A 229 4.74 5.42 -15.22
C PHE A 229 4.86 4.13 -16.05
N ALA A 230 5.17 4.20 -17.35
CA ALA A 230 5.45 3.00 -18.14
C ALA A 230 6.75 2.26 -17.73
N ALA A 231 7.43 2.74 -16.69
CA ALA A 231 8.79 2.37 -16.33
C ALA A 231 9.02 2.09 -14.83
N LEU A 232 7.98 1.69 -14.07
CA LEU A 232 8.24 0.97 -12.81
C LEU A 232 8.86 -0.39 -13.18
N PRO A 233 10.13 -0.67 -12.84
CA PRO A 233 10.71 -1.98 -13.09
C PRO A 233 10.02 -2.96 -12.15
N SER A 234 9.09 -3.75 -12.68
CA SER A 234 8.50 -4.90 -12.01
C SER A 234 7.82 -4.61 -10.65
N GLY A 235 6.72 -3.85 -10.67
CA GLY A 235 5.56 -4.11 -9.81
C GLY A 235 5.62 -3.80 -8.32
N ASP A 236 6.78 -3.66 -7.69
CA ASP A 236 6.93 -3.44 -6.25
C ASP A 236 7.85 -2.25 -5.96
N VAL A 237 7.83 -1.75 -4.72
CA VAL A 237 8.76 -0.72 -4.25
C VAL A 237 10.20 -1.25 -4.30
N ASN A 238 11.11 -0.46 -4.87
CA ASN A 238 12.51 -0.84 -4.98
C ASN A 238 13.21 -0.67 -3.62
N MET A 239 13.18 -1.73 -2.82
CA MET A 239 13.80 -1.72 -1.49
C MET A 239 15.31 -1.52 -1.52
N ALA A 240 16.02 -1.88 -2.60
CA ALA A 240 17.44 -1.56 -2.71
C ALA A 240 17.67 -0.05 -2.79
N THR A 241 16.83 0.67 -3.53
CA THR A 241 16.84 2.14 -3.56
C THR A 241 16.46 2.72 -2.20
N ALA A 242 15.47 2.15 -1.51
CA ALA A 242 15.08 2.59 -0.17
C ALA A 242 16.22 2.45 0.85
N PHE A 243 16.85 1.27 0.92
CA PHE A 243 17.99 1.02 1.81
C PHE A 243 19.23 1.85 1.47
N ALA A 244 19.40 2.25 0.21
CA ALA A 244 20.48 3.14 -0.19
C ALA A 244 20.23 4.62 0.21
N ASN A 245 19.01 4.99 0.58
CA ASN A 245 18.59 6.37 0.85
C ASN A 245 17.93 6.51 2.24
N LEU A 246 18.55 5.95 3.28
CA LEU A 246 18.03 6.00 4.66
C LEU A 246 17.61 7.40 5.17
N PRO A 247 18.25 8.54 4.80
CA PRO A 247 17.77 9.86 5.22
C PRO A 247 16.34 10.20 4.77
N ALA A 248 15.80 9.49 3.78
CA ALA A 248 14.41 9.64 3.35
C ALA A 248 13.40 9.01 4.33
N PHE A 249 13.85 8.32 5.37
CA PHE A 249 13.00 7.60 6.33
C PHE A 249 13.36 7.95 7.77
N GLY A 250 12.45 7.69 8.70
CA GLY A 250 12.60 8.06 10.11
C GLY A 250 12.51 9.56 10.40
N ASN A 251 12.02 10.36 9.44
CA ASN A 251 11.68 11.76 9.66
C ASN A 251 10.50 11.86 10.64
N ASN A 252 10.35 13.00 11.32
CA ASN A 252 9.31 13.24 12.33
C ASN A 252 9.24 12.17 13.44
N ASN A 253 10.36 11.49 13.72
CA ASN A 253 10.40 10.32 14.62
C ASN A 253 9.51 9.15 14.17
N GLY A 254 9.13 9.10 12.89
CA GLY A 254 8.29 8.05 12.30
C GLY A 254 8.89 6.67 12.56
N SER A 255 8.18 5.88 13.37
CA SER A 255 8.66 4.61 13.91
C SER A 255 7.68 3.48 13.61
N ILE A 256 8.15 2.25 13.75
CA ILE A 256 7.33 1.05 13.57
C ILE A 256 6.97 0.49 14.94
N VAL A 257 5.68 0.35 15.25
CA VAL A 257 5.20 -0.12 16.55
C VAL A 257 4.38 -1.39 16.38
N ILE A 258 4.89 -2.52 16.88
CA ILE A 258 4.27 -3.84 16.82
C ILE A 258 3.72 -4.20 18.20
N GLY A 259 2.44 -4.57 18.26
CA GLY A 259 1.74 -4.91 19.51
C GLY A 259 0.87 -3.78 20.06
N ARG A 260 0.84 -2.60 19.42
CA ARG A 260 -0.01 -1.47 19.79
C ARG A 260 -0.63 -0.82 18.55
N SER A 261 -1.87 -0.38 18.69
CA SER A 261 -2.51 0.53 17.72
C SER A 261 -1.97 1.95 17.87
N GLN A 262 -2.29 2.83 16.93
CA GLN A 262 -1.96 4.25 17.00
C GLN A 262 -2.51 4.92 18.28
N SER A 263 -3.65 4.46 18.81
CA SER A 263 -4.22 4.95 20.07
C SER A 263 -3.56 4.39 21.33
N GLY A 264 -2.56 3.51 21.19
CA GLY A 264 -1.90 2.81 22.28
C GLY A 264 -2.62 1.55 22.79
N ALA A 265 -3.79 1.22 22.23
CA ALA A 265 -4.50 -0.01 22.59
C ALA A 265 -3.65 -1.24 22.23
N SER A 266 -3.49 -2.17 23.19
CA SER A 266 -2.65 -3.37 23.02
C SER A 266 -3.29 -4.40 22.07
N GLY A 267 -2.44 -5.05 21.28
CA GLY A 267 -2.82 -6.18 20.43
C GLY A 267 -3.11 -7.46 21.22
N ASN A 268 -3.60 -8.47 20.50
CA ASN A 268 -3.94 -9.79 21.02
C ASN A 268 -3.09 -10.87 20.34
N GLY A 269 -1.76 -10.74 20.48
CA GLY A 269 -0.82 -11.46 19.63
C GLY A 269 -0.72 -10.74 18.29
N VAL A 270 0.49 -10.32 17.94
CA VAL A 270 0.77 -9.60 16.70
C VAL A 270 1.99 -10.21 16.07
N GLU A 271 1.83 -10.72 14.86
CA GLU A 271 2.84 -11.34 14.04
C GLU A 271 2.89 -10.65 12.67
N ILE A 272 4.05 -10.12 12.31
CA ILE A 272 4.25 -9.28 11.13
C ILE A 272 5.34 -9.90 10.26
N GLY A 273 5.01 -10.42 9.09
CA GLY A 273 6.05 -10.97 8.21
C GLY A 273 5.56 -11.63 6.92
N SER A 274 6.54 -11.97 6.08
CA SER A 274 6.35 -12.78 4.89
C SER A 274 7.07 -14.12 5.02
N ARG A 275 6.42 -15.21 4.57
CA ARG A 275 6.97 -16.57 4.65
C ARG A 275 8.16 -16.73 3.73
N ALA A 276 8.01 -16.46 2.44
CA ALA A 276 9.06 -16.67 1.46
C ALA A 276 9.57 -15.37 0.81
N GLY A 277 8.84 -14.26 0.95
CA GLY A 277 9.31 -12.92 0.59
C GLY A 277 10.12 -12.29 1.71
N ALA A 278 10.78 -11.17 1.42
CA ALA A 278 11.48 -10.40 2.46
C ALA A 278 10.48 -9.67 3.37
N THR A 279 10.81 -9.55 4.65
CA THR A 279 10.19 -8.62 5.59
C THR A 279 11.17 -7.49 5.83
N ASN A 280 10.91 -6.32 5.27
CA ASN A 280 11.80 -5.17 5.33
C ASN A 280 11.20 -4.09 6.23
N ALA A 281 12.03 -3.48 7.07
CA ALA A 281 11.62 -2.41 7.96
C ALA A 281 12.65 -1.27 7.98
N ILE A 282 12.19 -0.04 7.75
CA ILE A 282 12.98 1.18 7.83
C ILE A 282 12.21 2.22 8.66
N GLY A 283 12.86 2.87 9.62
CA GLY A 283 12.23 3.94 10.40
C GLY A 283 13.19 4.62 11.38
N TYR A 284 12.69 5.60 12.13
CA TYR A 284 13.44 6.28 13.20
C TYR A 284 13.82 5.28 14.29
N GLY A 285 12.84 4.47 14.71
CA GLY A 285 13.00 3.37 15.63
C GLY A 285 11.92 2.32 15.42
N MET A 286 12.02 1.24 16.20
CA MET A 286 11.05 0.16 16.21
C MET A 286 10.75 -0.25 17.65
N GLU A 287 9.46 -0.43 17.96
CA GLU A 287 8.99 -0.96 19.24
C GLU A 287 8.25 -2.27 19.01
N LEU A 288 8.65 -3.33 19.73
CA LEU A 288 7.88 -4.56 19.86
C LEU A 288 7.41 -4.66 21.30
N ALA A 289 6.09 -4.70 21.50
CA ALA A 289 5.49 -4.69 22.82
C ALA A 289 4.43 -5.78 22.98
N GLY A 290 4.76 -6.77 23.80
CA GLY A 290 3.78 -7.70 24.32
C GLY A 290 2.79 -7.04 25.27
N SER A 291 1.62 -7.67 25.43
CA SER A 291 0.50 -7.17 26.22
C SER A 291 0.70 -7.37 27.72
N ASN A 292 0.25 -6.40 28.50
CA ASN A 292 0.19 -6.49 29.96
C ASN A 292 -1.09 -7.14 30.48
N SER A 293 -2.10 -7.30 29.63
CA SER A 293 -3.45 -7.73 30.03
C SER A 293 -3.96 -8.95 29.25
N THR A 294 -3.33 -9.30 28.14
CA THR A 294 -3.82 -10.33 27.22
C THR A 294 -2.93 -11.56 27.25
N THR A 295 -3.49 -12.72 27.64
CA THR A 295 -2.78 -14.00 27.55
C THR A 295 -2.37 -14.28 26.11
N ASN A 296 -1.13 -14.73 25.89
CA ASN A 296 -0.51 -14.87 24.57
C ASN A 296 -0.49 -13.56 23.75
N GLY A 297 -0.53 -12.41 24.41
CA GLY A 297 -0.39 -11.11 23.74
C GLY A 297 1.06 -10.84 23.38
N TYR A 298 1.62 -11.54 22.39
CA TYR A 298 2.98 -11.31 21.93
C TYR A 298 3.07 -10.23 20.85
N ALA A 299 4.29 -9.73 20.60
CA ALA A 299 4.65 -8.91 19.43
C ALA A 299 5.84 -9.54 18.71
N HIS A 300 5.71 -9.85 17.43
CA HIS A 300 6.69 -10.63 16.69
C HIS A 300 6.96 -10.02 15.31
N LEU A 301 8.23 -9.71 15.01
CA LEU A 301 8.67 -9.38 13.65
C LEU A 301 9.25 -10.64 12.99
N GLY A 302 8.62 -11.09 11.91
CA GLY A 302 8.79 -12.41 11.32
C GLY A 302 7.57 -13.29 11.52
N LEU A 303 7.65 -14.53 11.05
CA LEU A 303 6.60 -15.52 11.22
C LEU A 303 7.00 -16.62 12.22
N ILE A 304 6.06 -17.00 13.07
CA ILE A 304 6.17 -18.10 14.02
C ILE A 304 6.07 -19.42 13.25
N HIS A 305 7.13 -20.22 13.31
CA HIS A 305 7.14 -21.54 12.70
C HIS A 305 6.12 -22.47 13.38
N THR A 306 5.08 -22.89 12.66
CA THR A 306 4.14 -23.90 13.15
C THR A 306 4.71 -25.30 12.91
N ALA A 307 4.74 -26.15 13.94
CA ALA A 307 5.25 -27.52 13.82
C ALA A 307 4.53 -28.31 12.72
N GLY A 308 5.29 -28.89 11.78
CA GLY A 308 4.75 -29.64 10.63
C GLY A 308 4.37 -28.79 9.41
N GLY A 309 4.48 -27.46 9.48
CA GLY A 309 4.33 -26.56 8.34
C GLY A 309 5.65 -26.30 7.59
N THR A 310 5.56 -25.72 6.39
CA THR A 310 6.73 -25.16 5.70
C THR A 310 7.17 -23.91 6.45
N GLY A 311 8.40 -23.92 6.96
CA GLY A 311 8.94 -22.80 7.73
C GLY A 311 9.10 -21.51 6.92
N PRO A 312 9.18 -20.35 7.61
CA PRO A 312 9.58 -19.11 6.96
C PRO A 312 11.02 -19.21 6.43
N SER A 313 11.21 -18.78 5.19
CA SER A 313 12.49 -18.72 4.48
C SER A 313 12.86 -17.30 4.03
N GLY A 314 11.92 -16.36 4.16
CA GLY A 314 12.11 -14.94 3.87
C GLY A 314 13.17 -14.31 4.76
N SER A 315 13.95 -13.38 4.19
CA SER A 315 14.87 -12.59 5.01
C SER A 315 14.10 -11.55 5.82
N ILE A 316 14.62 -11.20 7.00
CA ILE A 316 14.16 -10.05 7.78
C ILE A 316 15.29 -9.03 7.75
N GLN A 317 14.99 -7.83 7.27
CA GLN A 317 15.95 -6.73 7.16
C GLN A 317 15.39 -5.52 7.90
N VAL A 318 16.18 -4.96 8.82
CA VAL A 318 15.75 -3.87 9.69
C VAL A 318 16.84 -2.81 9.72
N GLU A 319 16.51 -1.59 9.31
CA GLU A 319 17.38 -0.42 9.38
C GLU A 319 16.71 0.68 10.19
N LEU A 320 17.32 1.04 11.32
CA LEU A 320 16.74 2.00 12.27
C LEU A 320 17.67 3.19 12.47
N GLY A 321 17.06 4.37 12.57
CA GLY A 321 17.75 5.60 12.94
C GLY A 321 18.05 5.69 14.44
N ALA A 322 18.07 6.91 14.95
CA ALA A 322 18.46 7.20 16.33
C ALA A 322 17.47 6.69 17.40
N GLY A 323 16.27 6.28 17.02
CA GLY A 323 15.29 5.68 17.94
C GLY A 323 15.64 4.25 18.34
N GLY A 324 16.40 3.53 17.51
CA GLY A 324 16.83 2.16 17.78
C GLY A 324 15.68 1.17 17.95
N LEU A 325 15.97 0.02 18.55
CA LEU A 325 15.01 -1.07 18.78
C LEU A 325 14.67 -1.19 20.27
N ALA A 326 13.39 -1.11 20.60
CA ALA A 326 12.84 -1.37 21.93
C ALA A 326 12.01 -2.67 21.92
N VAL A 327 12.30 -3.59 22.84
CA VAL A 327 11.61 -4.89 22.95
C VAL A 327 11.10 -5.06 24.37
N THR A 328 9.78 -5.19 24.53
CA THR A 328 9.10 -5.30 25.83
C THR A 328 8.19 -6.52 25.83
N GLY A 329 8.48 -7.52 26.68
CA GLY A 329 7.73 -8.79 26.67
C GLY A 329 6.26 -8.72 27.15
N GLY A 330 5.90 -7.72 27.94
CA GLY A 330 4.57 -7.64 28.58
C GLY A 330 4.45 -8.49 29.85
N ASN A 331 3.43 -8.21 30.66
CA ASN A 331 3.21 -8.85 31.96
C ASN A 331 2.19 -10.00 31.95
N ALA A 332 1.46 -10.22 30.84
CA ALA A 332 0.45 -11.27 30.76
C ALA A 332 1.08 -12.65 30.54
N ASN A 333 0.37 -13.71 30.95
CA ASN A 333 0.83 -15.09 30.73
C ASN A 333 1.04 -15.37 29.22
N GLY A 334 2.22 -15.85 28.85
CA GLY A 334 2.56 -16.13 27.45
C GLY A 334 2.81 -14.88 26.58
N ALA A 335 2.82 -13.69 27.17
CA ALA A 335 3.25 -12.48 26.46
C ALA A 335 4.78 -12.48 26.31
N TYR A 336 5.24 -12.11 25.11
CA TYR A 336 6.65 -11.90 24.80
C TYR A 336 6.78 -10.89 23.65
N ALA A 337 8.00 -10.46 23.39
CA ALA A 337 8.33 -9.69 22.21
C ALA A 337 9.60 -10.26 21.58
N GLN A 338 9.62 -10.43 20.25
CA GLN A 338 10.71 -11.09 19.52
C GLN A 338 10.91 -10.50 18.12
#